data_AF-A0A6C0J267-F1
#
_entry.id   AF-A0A6C0J267-F1
#
_cell.length_a   1.000
_cell.length_b   1.000
_cell.length_c   1.000
_cell.angle_alpha   90.00
_cell.angle_beta   90.00
_cell.angle_gamma   90.00
#
_symmetry.space_group_name_H-M   'P 1'
#
loop_
_entity.id
_entity.type
_entity.pdbx_description
1 polymer ?
#
loop_
_entity_poly.entity_id
_entity_poly.type
_entity_poly.pdbx_seq_one_letter_code
_entity_poly.pdbx_strand_id
1 'polypeptide(L)'
;MNYGELIDNSSYDREILYKNFSDYFNNPVMYKIKDIENFSMYIAKVNCLLSNFNRYIYVFTPKDHNNTMNQEYLSNLKWYNLQTRTIEEQYNIPIHDYEPTRNTSLYVPINRKEKHPDNSVYSCDKLSVEILLLHEKGGANQYQDKGNLVSAIETYKTIINIID
;
A
#
# COMPACT_ATOMS: atom_id res chain seq x y z
N MET A 1 -24.50 -13.97 34.00
CA MET A 1 -23.08 -13.90 33.61
C MET A 1 -22.99 -14.52 32.23
N ASN A 2 -23.00 -13.69 31.18
CA ASN A 2 -22.89 -14.19 29.80
C ASN A 2 -21.42 -14.21 29.39
N TYR A 3 -21.09 -15.33 28.74
CA TYR A 3 -19.76 -15.80 28.37
C TYR A 3 -19.08 -14.89 27.35
N GLY A 4 -17.74 -15.02 27.32
CA GLY A 4 -16.81 -14.16 26.60
C GLY A 4 -17.19 -13.89 25.15
N GLU A 5 -17.11 -12.62 24.78
CA GLU A 5 -17.10 -12.17 23.40
C GLU A 5 -15.99 -12.92 22.65
N LEU A 6 -16.35 -13.59 21.57
CA LEU A 6 -15.40 -14.07 20.58
C LEU A 6 -14.67 -12.83 20.06
N ILE A 7 -13.42 -12.64 20.48
CA ILE A 7 -12.55 -11.62 19.89
C ILE A 7 -12.45 -11.98 18.42
N ASP A 8 -12.98 -11.11 17.57
CA ASP A 8 -12.94 -11.26 16.12
C ASP A 8 -11.46 -11.17 15.66
N ASN A 9 -10.85 -12.33 15.43
CA ASN A 9 -9.45 -12.44 15.01
C ASN A 9 -9.15 -11.63 13.74
N SER A 10 -10.15 -11.37 12.89
CA SER A 10 -9.98 -10.58 11.67
C SER A 10 -9.58 -9.13 11.94
N SER A 11 -10.08 -8.53 13.02
CA SER A 11 -9.72 -7.17 13.43
C SER A 11 -8.27 -7.10 13.91
N TYR A 12 -7.79 -8.14 14.60
CA TYR A 12 -6.41 -8.20 15.10
C TYR A 12 -5.39 -8.29 13.96
N ASP A 13 -5.70 -9.09 12.94
CA ASP A 13 -4.85 -9.24 11.76
C ASP A 13 -4.71 -7.94 10.96
N ARG A 14 -5.79 -7.14 10.86
CA ARG A 14 -5.74 -5.83 10.19
C ARG A 14 -4.91 -4.80 10.95
N GLU A 15 -5.03 -4.73 12.28
CA GLU A 15 -4.22 -3.81 13.09
C GLU A 15 -2.72 -4.14 12.96
N ILE A 16 -2.36 -5.43 12.93
CA ILE A 16 -0.99 -5.87 12.65
C ILE A 16 -0.56 -5.45 11.24
N LEU A 17 -1.43 -5.62 10.24
CA LEU A 17 -1.15 -5.21 8.86
C LEU A 17 -0.86 -3.70 8.79
N TYR A 18 -1.75 -2.86 9.32
CA TYR A 18 -1.57 -1.40 9.34
C TYR A 18 -0.27 -1.01 10.05
N LYS A 19 0.03 -1.65 11.18
CA LYS A 19 1.28 -1.43 11.89
C LYS A 19 2.49 -1.81 11.03
N ASN A 20 2.49 -2.97 10.38
CA ASN A 20 3.61 -3.42 9.56
C ASN A 20 3.90 -2.47 8.39
N PHE A 21 2.85 -1.95 7.74
CA PHE A 21 2.99 -0.98 6.64
C PHE A 21 3.43 0.39 7.13
N SER A 22 2.85 0.88 8.23
CA SER A 22 3.30 2.14 8.83
C SER A 22 4.75 2.05 9.28
N ASP A 23 5.15 1.00 10.00
CA ASP A 23 6.55 0.80 10.41
C ASP A 23 7.50 0.74 9.20
N TYR A 24 7.15 -0.01 8.15
CA TYR A 24 7.98 -0.16 6.96
C TYR A 24 8.24 1.17 6.26
N PHE A 25 7.21 2.00 6.11
CA PHE A 25 7.33 3.31 5.51
C PHE A 25 7.77 4.39 6.49
N ASN A 26 8.18 4.07 7.72
CA ASN A 26 8.51 5.07 8.75
C ASN A 26 7.35 6.06 9.04
N ASN A 27 6.13 5.52 9.11
CA ASN A 27 4.86 6.16 9.41
C ASN A 27 4.66 7.53 8.73
N PRO A 28 4.50 7.57 7.39
CA PRO A 28 4.42 8.83 6.67
C PRO A 28 3.23 9.67 7.09
N VAL A 29 3.42 11.00 7.06
CA VAL A 29 2.30 11.95 7.06
C VAL A 29 1.66 11.93 5.69
N MET A 30 0.39 11.56 5.66
CA MET A 30 -0.43 11.42 4.47
C MET A 30 -1.33 12.64 4.31
N TYR A 31 -1.50 13.10 3.07
CA TYR A 31 -2.31 14.28 2.73
C TYR A 31 -3.54 13.86 1.96
N LYS A 32 -4.73 14.25 2.44
CA LYS A 32 -5.97 14.06 1.67
C LYS A 32 -5.92 14.89 0.40
N ILE A 33 -6.04 14.28 -0.77
CA ILE A 33 -6.00 15.00 -2.04
C ILE A 33 -7.40 15.25 -2.57
N LYS A 34 -8.25 14.23 -2.57
CA LYS A 34 -9.62 14.32 -3.06
C LYS A 34 -10.45 13.13 -2.55
N ASP A 35 -11.76 13.26 -2.70
CA ASP A 35 -12.68 12.13 -2.61
C ASP A 35 -12.93 11.56 -4.00
N ILE A 36 -13.03 10.24 -4.09
CA ILE A 36 -13.39 9.50 -5.30
C ILE A 36 -14.51 8.56 -4.92
N GLU A 37 -15.71 8.83 -5.42
CA GLU A 37 -16.93 8.06 -5.10
C GLU A 37 -17.14 7.93 -3.58
N ASN A 38 -16.95 6.72 -3.04
CA ASN A 38 -17.12 6.35 -1.64
C ASN A 38 -15.80 6.28 -0.85
N PHE A 39 -14.70 6.79 -1.42
CA PHE A 39 -13.38 6.75 -0.80
C PHE A 39 -12.75 8.14 -0.67
N SER A 40 -11.95 8.32 0.38
CA SER A 40 -11.03 9.44 0.51
C SER A 40 -9.62 8.97 0.13
N MET A 41 -8.98 9.73 -0.76
CA MET A 41 -7.64 9.42 -1.26
C MET A 41 -6.60 10.26 -0.53
N TYR A 42 -5.70 9.57 0.17
CA TYR A 42 -4.57 10.15 0.88
C TYR A 42 -3.26 9.77 0.18
N ILE A 43 -2.30 10.69 0.12
CA ILE A 43 -0.99 10.41 -0.48
C ILE A 43 0.17 10.90 0.40
N ALA A 44 1.30 10.21 0.30
CA ALA A 44 2.60 10.73 0.72
C ALA A 44 3.57 10.71 -0.46
N LYS A 45 4.37 11.77 -0.59
CA LYS A 45 5.43 11.88 -1.59
C LYS A 45 6.72 11.30 -1.03
N VAL A 46 7.37 10.40 -1.74
CA VAL A 46 8.64 9.81 -1.35
C VAL A 46 9.75 10.34 -2.24
N ASN A 47 10.92 10.56 -1.66
CA ASN A 47 12.11 10.98 -2.39
C ASN A 47 12.49 10.01 -3.53
N CYS A 48 12.85 10.56 -4.68
CA CYS A 48 13.42 9.82 -5.81
C CYS A 48 14.60 10.62 -6.37
N LEU A 49 15.82 10.14 -6.13
CA LEU A 49 17.06 10.91 -6.35
C LEU A 49 17.38 11.24 -7.82
N LEU A 50 16.79 10.54 -8.79
CA LEU A 50 17.31 10.50 -10.18
C LEU A 50 16.24 10.58 -11.28
N SER A 51 15.12 11.28 -11.05
CA SER A 51 14.06 11.28 -12.06
C SER A 51 13.16 12.53 -12.08
N ASN A 52 12.61 12.82 -13.27
CA ASN A 52 11.44 13.69 -13.42
C ASN A 52 10.15 13.04 -12.86
N PHE A 53 10.20 11.74 -12.58
CA PHE A 53 9.11 11.02 -11.94
C PHE A 53 9.18 11.16 -10.41
N ASN A 54 8.00 11.23 -9.81
CA ASN A 54 7.82 11.26 -8.36
C ASN A 54 7.26 9.92 -7.90
N ARG A 55 7.74 9.48 -6.74
CA ARG A 55 7.27 8.28 -6.06
C ARG A 55 6.23 8.67 -5.03
N TYR A 56 5.13 7.94 -4.98
CA TYR A 56 4.07 8.19 -4.03
C TYR A 56 3.55 6.90 -3.42
N ILE A 57 3.10 7.03 -2.18
CA ILE A 57 2.27 6.05 -1.49
C ILE A 57 0.85 6.61 -1.50
N TYR A 58 -0.09 5.88 -2.08
CA TYR A 58 -1.50 6.18 -2.09
C TYR A 58 -2.20 5.29 -1.10
N VAL A 59 -3.22 5.83 -0.44
CA VAL A 59 -4.10 5.11 0.47
C VAL A 59 -5.53 5.54 0.21
N PHE A 60 -6.42 4.56 0.12
CA PHE A 60 -7.87 4.77 0.02
C PHE A 60 -8.55 4.27 1.28
N THR A 61 -9.20 5.19 1.98
CA THR A 61 -10.02 4.94 3.17
C THR A 61 -11.50 5.09 2.82
N PRO A 62 -12.44 4.59 3.66
CA PRO A 62 -13.83 5.04 3.53
C PRO A 62 -13.89 6.56 3.48
N LYS A 63 -14.79 7.10 2.66
CA LYS A 63 -14.96 8.54 2.52
C LYS A 63 -15.18 9.18 3.89
N ASP A 64 -14.35 10.17 4.19
CA ASP A 64 -14.45 10.98 5.40
C ASP A 64 -14.86 12.43 5.06
N HIS A 65 -15.03 13.25 6.10
CA HIS A 65 -15.40 14.66 5.99
C HIS A 65 -14.22 15.62 6.13
N ASN A 66 -12.98 15.12 6.10
CA ASN A 66 -11.81 15.97 6.18
C ASN A 66 -11.66 16.80 4.90
N ASN A 67 -11.11 18.01 5.03
CA ASN A 67 -10.84 18.86 3.88
C ASN A 67 -9.65 18.33 3.07
N THR A 68 -9.56 18.71 1.79
CA THR A 68 -8.33 18.54 1.01
C THR A 68 -7.14 19.20 1.73
N MET A 69 -5.98 18.58 1.63
CA MET A 69 -4.74 18.86 2.36
C MET A 69 -4.77 18.56 3.86
N ASN A 70 -5.85 17.97 4.39
CA ASN A 70 -5.81 17.43 5.75
C ASN A 70 -4.69 16.40 5.89
N GLN A 71 -3.97 16.47 7.01
CA GLN A 71 -2.85 15.59 7.33
C GLN A 71 -3.29 14.50 8.30
N GLU A 72 -2.84 13.28 8.07
CA GLU A 72 -3.01 12.16 9.00
C GLU A 72 -1.84 11.19 8.87
N TYR A 73 -1.43 10.53 9.95
CA TYR A 73 -0.40 9.50 9.88
C TYR A 73 -0.95 8.23 9.25
N LEU A 74 -0.11 7.52 8.47
CA LEU A 74 -0.49 6.24 7.87
C LEU A 74 -1.02 5.23 8.91
N SER A 75 -0.42 5.19 10.10
CA SER A 75 -0.87 4.34 11.21
C SER A 75 -2.31 4.60 11.67
N ASN A 76 -2.85 5.79 11.40
CA ASN A 76 -4.19 6.20 11.82
C ASN A 76 -5.24 6.03 10.71
N LEU A 77 -4.82 5.73 9.49
CA LEU A 77 -5.70 5.52 8.35
C LEU A 77 -6.13 4.04 8.26
N LYS A 78 -7.42 3.78 8.43
CA LYS A 78 -8.02 2.46 8.21
C LYS A 78 -8.30 2.25 6.73
N TRP A 79 -7.28 1.84 5.99
CA TRP A 79 -7.31 1.75 4.53
C TRP A 79 -7.71 0.37 4.02
N TYR A 80 -8.38 0.32 2.87
CA TYR A 80 -8.68 -0.94 2.17
C TYR A 80 -7.70 -1.22 1.03
N ASN A 81 -7.11 -0.15 0.51
CA ASN A 81 -6.23 -0.19 -0.63
C ASN A 81 -5.03 0.73 -0.40
N LEU A 82 -3.83 0.17 -0.55
CA LEU A 82 -2.57 0.90 -0.55
C LEU A 82 -1.89 0.68 -1.90
N GLN A 83 -1.38 1.76 -2.51
CA GLN A 83 -0.63 1.68 -3.76
C GLN A 83 0.69 2.38 -3.64
N THR A 84 1.71 1.83 -4.30
CA THR A 84 2.96 2.54 -4.56
C THR A 84 3.04 2.84 -6.04
N ARG A 85 3.27 4.10 -6.42
CA ARG A 85 3.28 4.55 -7.81
C ARG A 85 4.48 5.44 -8.11
N THR A 86 4.98 5.31 -9.33
CA THR A 86 5.88 6.28 -9.97
C THR A 86 5.09 7.00 -11.05
N ILE A 87 4.89 8.32 -10.93
CA ILE A 87 4.15 9.13 -11.91
C ILE A 87 4.84 10.47 -12.18
N GLU A 88 4.52 11.10 -13.30
CA GLU A 88 5.03 12.43 -13.67
C GLU A 88 4.36 13.57 -12.88
N GLU A 89 3.09 13.37 -12.49
CA GLU A 89 2.31 14.38 -11.79
C GLU A 89 2.97 14.80 -10.46
N GLN A 90 2.95 16.11 -10.21
CA GLN A 90 3.57 16.71 -9.05
C GLN A 90 2.51 17.26 -8.11
N TYR A 91 2.41 16.66 -6.92
CA TYR A 91 1.66 17.23 -5.82
C TYR A 91 2.56 18.14 -4.99
N ASN A 92 2.06 19.33 -4.63
CA ASN A 92 2.75 20.27 -3.77
C ASN A 92 2.60 19.86 -2.30
N ILE A 93 3.27 18.77 -1.92
CA ILE A 93 3.33 18.23 -0.56
C ILE A 93 4.79 17.95 -0.15
N PRO A 94 5.12 18.02 1.14
CA PRO A 94 6.44 17.66 1.64
C PRO A 94 6.86 16.24 1.26
N ILE A 95 8.17 16.08 1.08
CA ILE A 95 8.78 14.78 0.85
C ILE A 95 8.87 14.05 2.18
N HIS A 96 8.47 12.79 2.17
CA HIS A 96 8.65 11.81 3.22
C HIS A 96 9.85 10.93 2.91
N ASP A 97 10.80 10.90 3.84
CA ASP A 97 12.00 10.08 3.74
C ASP A 97 11.82 8.78 4.55
N TYR A 98 12.15 7.65 3.92
CA TYR A 98 12.31 6.37 4.59
C TYR A 98 13.40 5.56 3.89
N GLU A 99 13.98 4.61 4.60
CA GLU A 99 15.00 3.71 4.07
C GLU A 99 14.41 2.30 3.95
N PRO A 100 14.26 1.75 2.73
CA PRO A 100 13.80 0.38 2.54
C PRO A 100 14.70 -0.61 3.28
N THR A 101 14.10 -1.48 4.08
CA THR A 101 14.82 -2.52 4.83
C THR A 101 14.24 -3.91 4.56
N ARG A 102 15.11 -4.92 4.56
CA ARG A 102 14.70 -6.33 4.53
C ARG A 102 14.38 -6.88 5.91
N ASN A 103 14.83 -6.20 6.97
CA ASN A 103 14.54 -6.59 8.34
C ASN A 103 13.17 -6.04 8.77
N THR A 104 12.10 -6.59 8.18
CA THR A 104 10.72 -6.16 8.39
C THR A 104 9.78 -7.37 8.36
N SER A 105 8.67 -7.27 9.10
CA SER A 105 7.55 -8.22 9.07
C SER A 105 6.89 -8.30 7.70
N LEU A 106 7.09 -7.32 6.81
CA LEU A 106 6.63 -7.36 5.42
C LEU A 106 7.53 -8.17 4.50
N TYR A 107 8.70 -8.66 4.94
CA TYR A 107 9.57 -9.51 4.13
C TYR A 107 9.01 -10.94 4.07
N VAL A 108 7.85 -11.08 3.45
CA VAL A 108 7.09 -12.33 3.33
C VAL A 108 7.05 -12.79 1.88
N PRO A 109 7.11 -14.11 1.63
CA PRO A 109 7.04 -14.65 0.28
C PRO A 109 5.67 -14.40 -0.33
N ILE A 110 5.65 -14.09 -1.62
CA ILE A 110 4.43 -13.95 -2.43
C ILE A 110 4.55 -14.86 -3.66
N ASN A 111 3.42 -15.44 -4.08
CA ASN A 111 3.34 -16.34 -5.23
C ASN A 111 2.31 -15.81 -6.22
N ARG A 112 2.64 -15.81 -7.52
CA ARG A 112 1.73 -15.40 -8.58
C ARG A 112 0.59 -16.41 -8.69
N LYS A 113 -0.63 -15.92 -8.62
CA LYS A 113 -1.87 -16.67 -8.87
C LYS A 113 -2.29 -16.53 -10.33
N GLU A 114 -2.33 -15.30 -10.80
CA GLU A 114 -2.88 -14.97 -12.12
C GLU A 114 -2.00 -13.98 -12.86
N LYS A 115 -2.17 -13.99 -14.18
CA LYS A 115 -1.40 -13.17 -15.10
C LYS A 115 -2.34 -12.61 -16.14
N HIS A 116 -2.48 -11.30 -16.13
CA HIS A 116 -3.29 -10.54 -17.07
C HIS A 116 -2.38 -9.70 -17.99
N PRO A 117 -2.92 -9.10 -19.06
CA PRO A 117 -2.15 -8.19 -19.92
C PRO A 117 -1.51 -7.05 -19.14
N ASP A 118 -2.29 -6.42 -18.24
CA ASP A 118 -1.90 -5.16 -17.59
C ASP A 118 -1.36 -5.34 -16.16
N ASN A 119 -1.52 -6.52 -15.56
CA ASN A 119 -1.03 -6.81 -14.22
C ASN A 119 -0.83 -8.30 -13.94
N SER A 120 -0.05 -8.60 -12.92
CA SER A 120 0.09 -9.93 -12.33
C SER A 120 -0.48 -9.91 -10.91
N VAL A 121 -1.29 -10.91 -10.57
CA VAL A 121 -1.94 -11.05 -9.25
C VAL A 121 -1.16 -12.04 -8.41
N TYR A 122 -0.84 -11.67 -7.18
CA TYR A 122 -0.08 -12.47 -6.23
C TYR A 122 -0.85 -12.65 -4.93
N SER A 123 -0.61 -13.79 -4.27
CA SER A 123 -1.06 -14.04 -2.90
C SER A 123 0.09 -14.13 -1.92
N CYS A 124 -0.25 -13.84 -0.67
CA CYS A 124 0.60 -14.00 0.48
C CYS A 124 -0.10 -14.93 1.48
N ASP A 125 0.50 -16.07 1.82
CA ASP A 125 -0.11 -17.01 2.77
C ASP A 125 -0.03 -16.51 4.23
N LYS A 126 0.75 -15.45 4.47
CA LYS A 126 1.01 -14.87 5.80
C LYS A 126 0.18 -13.63 6.11
N LEU A 127 -0.46 -13.03 5.12
CA LEU A 127 -1.18 -11.76 5.24
C LEU A 127 -2.46 -11.85 4.42
N SER A 128 -3.58 -11.38 4.96
CA SER A 128 -4.88 -11.33 4.27
C SER A 128 -4.92 -10.19 3.25
N VAL A 129 -4.06 -10.29 2.23
CA VAL A 129 -3.94 -9.30 1.15
C VAL A 129 -3.83 -9.94 -0.22
N GLU A 130 -4.41 -9.25 -1.20
CA GLU A 130 -4.16 -9.48 -2.62
C GLU A 130 -3.18 -8.42 -3.12
N ILE A 131 -2.18 -8.84 -3.90
CA ILE A 131 -1.15 -7.95 -4.42
C ILE A 131 -1.22 -7.94 -5.94
N LEU A 132 -1.39 -6.76 -6.55
CA LEU A 132 -1.32 -6.60 -7.99
C LEU A 132 -0.05 -5.82 -8.35
N LEU A 133 0.78 -6.41 -9.20
CA LEU A 133 1.92 -5.75 -9.82
C LEU A 133 1.56 -5.31 -11.24
N LEU A 134 1.54 -4.00 -11.48
CA LEU A 134 1.20 -3.45 -12.80
C LEU A 134 2.33 -3.63 -13.80
N HIS A 135 1.98 -4.06 -15.01
CA HIS A 135 2.91 -4.17 -16.13
C HIS A 135 3.11 -2.82 -16.83
N GLU A 136 4.30 -2.64 -17.40
CA GLU A 136 4.58 -1.56 -18.36
C GLU A 136 4.77 -2.13 -19.77
N LYS A 137 5.45 -1.40 -20.66
CA LYS A 137 5.74 -1.76 -22.05
C LYS A 137 6.41 -3.13 -22.24
N GLY A 138 6.90 -3.78 -21.17
CA GLY A 138 7.40 -5.17 -21.16
C GLY A 138 6.33 -6.26 -21.05
N GLY A 139 5.08 -5.89 -20.82
CA GLY A 139 3.92 -6.79 -20.77
C GLY A 139 4.02 -7.84 -19.66
N ALA A 140 3.26 -8.92 -19.84
CA ALA A 140 2.97 -9.86 -18.77
C ALA A 140 4.14 -10.76 -18.32
N ASN A 141 5.29 -10.70 -19.00
CA ASN A 141 6.51 -11.43 -18.63
C ASN A 141 7.45 -10.61 -17.72
N GLN A 142 7.06 -9.40 -17.33
CA GLN A 142 7.91 -8.50 -16.55
C GLN A 142 8.25 -9.03 -15.15
N TYR A 143 7.34 -9.79 -14.52
CA TYR A 143 7.50 -10.27 -13.16
C TYR A 143 7.64 -11.80 -13.08
N GLN A 144 8.40 -12.26 -12.08
CA GLN A 144 8.64 -13.68 -11.79
C GLN A 144 7.44 -14.32 -11.08
N ASP A 145 7.31 -15.65 -11.11
CA ASP A 145 6.23 -16.36 -10.42
C ASP A 145 6.32 -16.27 -8.89
N LYS A 146 7.53 -16.06 -8.35
CA LYS A 146 7.78 -15.96 -6.90
C LYS A 146 8.53 -14.68 -6.60
N GLY A 147 8.25 -14.12 -5.44
CA GLY A 147 8.93 -12.93 -4.95
C GLY A 147 8.71 -12.75 -3.45
N ASN A 148 8.93 -11.53 -2.98
CA ASN A 148 8.53 -11.12 -1.64
C ASN A 148 7.80 -9.76 -1.71
N LEU A 149 6.96 -9.50 -0.71
CA LEU A 149 6.11 -8.32 -0.67
C LEU A 149 6.91 -7.00 -0.65
N VAL A 150 8.03 -6.94 0.08
CA VAL A 150 8.94 -5.77 0.07
C VAL A 150 9.43 -5.49 -1.34
N SER A 151 9.94 -6.49 -2.06
CA SER A 151 10.39 -6.32 -3.44
C SER A 151 9.26 -5.89 -4.38
N ALA A 152 8.03 -6.35 -4.15
CA ALA A 152 6.87 -5.88 -4.90
C ALA A 152 6.63 -4.38 -4.63
N ILE A 153 6.49 -3.98 -3.37
CA ILE A 153 6.27 -2.57 -2.96
C ILE A 153 7.34 -1.64 -3.54
N GLU A 154 8.61 -2.04 -3.48
CA GLU A 154 9.74 -1.23 -3.99
C GLU A 154 9.79 -1.10 -5.52
N THR A 155 8.97 -1.84 -6.28
CA THR A 155 8.80 -1.57 -7.72
C THR A 155 8.10 -0.24 -7.98
N TYR A 156 7.40 0.32 -6.98
CA TYR A 156 6.51 1.47 -7.12
C TYR A 156 5.46 1.29 -8.24
N LYS A 157 4.99 0.04 -8.40
CA LYS A 157 3.95 -0.38 -9.37
C LYS A 157 2.94 -1.34 -8.75
N THR A 158 2.74 -1.22 -7.45
CA THR A 158 2.04 -2.21 -6.63
C THR A 158 0.72 -1.66 -6.12
N ILE A 159 -0.30 -2.51 -6.12
CA ILE A 159 -1.57 -2.31 -5.42
C ILE A 159 -1.69 -3.43 -4.39
N ILE A 160 -2.14 -3.09 -3.20
CA ILE A 160 -2.37 -4.01 -2.09
C ILE A 160 -3.80 -3.81 -1.64
N ASN A 161 -4.61 -4.84 -1.81
CA ASN A 161 -5.99 -4.90 -1.34
C ASN A 161 -6.05 -5.74 -0.08
N ILE A 162 -6.71 -5.25 0.97
CA ILE A 162 -7.09 -6.09 2.11
C ILE A 162 -8.21 -7.02 1.66
N ILE A 163 -8.10 -8.30 2.00
CA ILE A 163 -9.13 -9.31 1.78
C ILE A 163 -9.83 -9.56 3.11
N ASP A 164 -11.16 -9.56 3.07
CA ASP A 164 -12.04 -9.84 4.22
C ASP A 164 -12.35 -11.34 4.34
#